data_AF-A0A848TPS9-F1
#
_entry.id   AF-A0A848TPS9-F1
#
_cell.length_a   1.000
_cell.length_b   1.000
_cell.length_c   1.000
_cell.angle_alpha   90.00
_cell.angle_beta   90.00
_cell.angle_gamma   90.00
#
_symmetry.space_group_name_H-M   'P 1'
#
loop_
_entity.id
_entity.type
_entity.pdbx_description
1 polymer ?
#
loop_
_entity_poly.entity_id
_entity_poly.type
_entity_poly.pdbx_seq_one_letter_code
_entity_poly.pdbx_strand_id
1 'polypeptide(L)'
;MTTIETYPTLDEAARAMGQDAVYLGGGTLVMRAVNEGKAPQRLVRVTDPGLTEVRLSGDTIRIGAAVTMSDVLANRDLDFLHPIARLIGGPQVRNMATVAGNLFAAHPYGDFAAALLALDASVIGAGQGGARSVGDLLRDRGHAGLIAAVEIRRPRDPRAFGFLKVSRVKPKGVSVLSIAAHLPREGGRIRGARIAFGAMGPGPLRSTGAERALEGQSLSAALIDSAASAASEGLDPPTDEIASAWYRKEVAGVHLKRLLTEMERR
;
A
#
# COMPACT_ATOMS: atom_id res chain seq x y z
N MET A 1 -15.69 -28.41 5.29
CA MET A 1 -14.49 -28.20 6.13
C MET A 1 -13.46 -27.52 5.26
N THR A 2 -12.88 -26.40 5.70
CA THR A 2 -11.82 -25.71 4.94
C THR A 2 -10.53 -26.53 5.02
N THR A 3 -9.92 -26.81 3.87
CA THR A 3 -8.64 -27.53 3.77
C THR A 3 -7.49 -26.55 3.59
N ILE A 4 -6.29 -26.93 4.04
CA ILE A 4 -5.06 -26.14 3.83
C ILE A 4 -4.08 -26.98 3.03
N GLU A 5 -3.73 -26.50 1.85
CA GLU A 5 -2.73 -27.07 0.97
C GLU A 5 -1.43 -26.24 1.09
N THR A 6 -0.30 -26.92 1.29
CA THR A 6 1.01 -26.26 1.40
C THR A 6 1.91 -26.74 0.29
N TYR A 7 2.49 -25.79 -0.44
CA TYR A 7 3.41 -26.05 -1.54
C TYR A 7 4.82 -25.52 -1.22
N PRO A 8 5.89 -26.20 -1.68
CA PRO A 8 7.26 -25.77 -1.46
C PRO A 8 7.63 -24.53 -2.27
N THR A 9 7.02 -24.32 -3.44
CA THR A 9 7.35 -23.22 -4.37
C THR A 9 6.13 -22.40 -4.75
N LEU A 10 6.35 -21.14 -5.11
CA LEU A 10 5.27 -20.26 -5.55
C LEU A 10 4.63 -20.71 -6.87
N ASP A 11 5.41 -21.29 -7.79
CA ASP A 11 4.91 -21.77 -9.08
C ASP A 11 4.04 -23.02 -8.95
N GLU A 12 4.32 -23.91 -7.99
CA GLU A 12 3.43 -25.02 -7.65
C GLU A 12 2.12 -24.51 -7.05
N ALA A 13 2.18 -23.58 -6.10
CA ALA A 13 0.98 -22.98 -5.54
C ALA A 13 0.17 -22.25 -6.62
N ALA A 14 0.82 -21.51 -7.52
CA ALA A 14 0.15 -20.78 -8.60
C ALA A 14 -0.61 -21.72 -9.54
N ARG A 15 -0.06 -22.91 -9.83
CA ARG A 15 -0.75 -23.96 -10.62
C ARG A 15 -1.91 -24.60 -9.86
N ALA A 16 -1.84 -24.65 -8.54
CA ALA A 16 -2.90 -25.19 -7.68
C ALA A 16 -4.04 -24.20 -7.40
N MET A 17 -3.82 -22.90 -7.66
CA MET A 17 -4.85 -21.87 -7.49
C MET A 17 -6.01 -22.12 -8.45
N GLY A 18 -7.21 -22.31 -7.88
CA GLY A 18 -8.49 -22.30 -8.59
C GLY A 18 -9.40 -21.17 -8.09
N GLN A 19 -10.57 -21.01 -8.68
CA GLN A 19 -11.57 -20.01 -8.25
C GLN A 19 -12.09 -20.25 -6.82
N ASP A 20 -11.94 -21.47 -6.31
CA ASP A 20 -12.37 -21.94 -4.99
C ASP A 20 -11.27 -21.83 -3.91
N ALA A 21 -10.07 -21.38 -4.30
CA ALA A 21 -8.90 -21.29 -3.45
C ALA A 21 -8.55 -19.82 -3.12
N VAL A 22 -8.11 -19.59 -1.89
CA VAL A 22 -7.52 -18.30 -1.48
C VAL A 22 -6.11 -18.52 -0.96
N TYR A 23 -5.20 -17.64 -1.36
CA TYR A 23 -3.85 -17.66 -0.85
C TYR A 23 -3.78 -17.21 0.62
N LEU A 24 -3.18 -18.04 1.47
CA LEU A 24 -2.92 -17.77 2.88
C LEU A 24 -1.46 -17.32 3.05
N GLY A 25 -1.25 -16.01 3.00
CA GLY A 25 0.00 -15.38 3.43
C GLY A 25 0.05 -15.26 4.96
N GLY A 26 0.07 -14.03 5.46
CA GLY A 26 0.06 -13.74 6.90
C GLY A 26 -1.23 -14.09 7.66
N GLY A 27 -2.34 -14.35 6.94
CA GLY A 27 -3.61 -14.74 7.54
C GLY A 27 -4.38 -13.64 8.30
N THR A 28 -3.85 -12.44 8.47
CA THR A 28 -4.47 -11.37 9.29
C THR A 28 -5.84 -10.90 8.80
N LEU A 29 -6.13 -11.07 7.51
CA LEU A 29 -7.46 -10.83 6.93
C LEU A 29 -8.20 -12.14 6.60
N VAL A 30 -7.49 -13.12 6.04
CA VAL A 30 -8.07 -14.40 5.64
C VAL A 30 -8.64 -15.16 6.84
N MET A 31 -7.89 -15.26 7.95
CA MET A 31 -8.38 -15.98 9.14
C MET A 31 -9.53 -15.28 9.82
N ARG A 32 -9.61 -13.94 9.72
CA ARG A 32 -10.80 -13.21 10.16
C ARG A 32 -12.02 -13.63 9.32
N ALA A 33 -11.90 -13.67 8.00
CA ALA A 33 -13.00 -14.09 7.12
C ALA A 33 -13.41 -15.54 7.42
N VAL A 34 -12.45 -16.42 7.68
CA VAL A 34 -12.71 -17.81 8.10
C VAL A 34 -13.52 -17.85 9.41
N ASN A 35 -13.11 -17.09 10.42
CA ASN A 35 -13.79 -17.02 11.72
C ASN A 35 -15.19 -16.39 11.63
N GLU A 36 -15.43 -15.53 10.64
CA GLU A 36 -16.75 -14.96 10.32
C GLU A 36 -17.63 -15.90 9.46
N GLY A 37 -17.17 -17.12 9.16
CA GLY A 37 -17.91 -18.09 8.33
C GLY A 37 -17.88 -17.82 6.83
N LYS A 38 -16.99 -16.93 6.36
CA LYS A 38 -16.81 -16.57 4.94
C LYS A 38 -15.60 -17.30 4.32
N ALA A 39 -15.26 -18.47 4.87
CA ALA A 39 -14.09 -19.21 4.48
C ALA A 39 -14.22 -19.76 3.04
N PRO A 40 -13.15 -19.71 2.23
CA PRO A 40 -13.09 -20.54 1.03
C PRO A 40 -13.05 -22.03 1.41
N GLN A 41 -13.33 -22.89 0.43
CA GLN A 41 -13.20 -24.33 0.63
C GLN A 41 -11.72 -24.74 0.77
N ARG A 42 -10.82 -24.02 0.10
CA ARG A 42 -9.39 -24.31 0.07
C ARG A 42 -8.55 -23.08 0.39
N LEU A 43 -7.56 -23.27 1.25
CA LEU A 43 -6.50 -22.30 1.52
C LEU A 43 -5.19 -22.83 0.96
N VAL A 44 -4.51 -22.03 0.16
CA VAL A 44 -3.23 -22.39 -0.45
C VAL A 44 -2.14 -21.56 0.20
N ARG A 45 -1.05 -22.18 0.68
CA ARG A 45 0.11 -21.45 1.21
C ARG A 45 1.42 -21.99 0.64
N VAL A 46 2.46 -21.18 0.75
CA VAL A 46 3.81 -21.52 0.29
C VAL A 46 4.82 -21.41 1.42
N THR A 47 5.84 -22.27 1.42
CA THR A 47 6.96 -22.26 2.39
C THR A 47 8.29 -21.84 1.77
N ASP A 48 8.27 -21.32 0.54
CA ASP A 48 9.44 -20.82 -0.19
C ASP A 48 10.16 -19.71 0.61
N PRO A 49 11.40 -19.94 1.08
CA PRO A 49 12.15 -18.95 1.84
C PRO A 49 12.50 -17.70 1.03
N GLY A 50 12.53 -17.78 -0.31
CA GLY A 50 12.81 -16.63 -1.17
C GLY A 50 11.74 -15.53 -1.07
N LEU A 51 10.55 -15.84 -0.55
CA LEU A 51 9.46 -14.88 -0.38
C LEU A 51 9.65 -13.97 0.84
N THR A 52 10.55 -14.29 1.77
CA THR A 52 10.81 -13.48 2.99
C THR A 52 12.05 -12.60 2.86
N GLU A 53 12.73 -12.63 1.72
CA GLU A 53 13.97 -11.90 1.53
C GLU A 53 13.76 -10.44 1.10
N VAL A 54 14.68 -9.57 1.52
CA VAL A 54 14.83 -8.21 1.00
C VAL A 54 16.20 -8.13 0.34
N ARG A 55 16.24 -7.77 -0.95
CA ARG A 55 17.48 -7.69 -1.75
C ARG A 55 17.64 -6.30 -2.33
N LEU A 56 18.84 -5.75 -2.21
CA LEU A 56 19.22 -4.47 -2.82
C LEU A 56 19.99 -4.73 -4.12
N SER A 57 19.64 -4.00 -5.17
CA SER A 57 20.38 -3.98 -6.43
C SER A 57 20.46 -2.54 -6.95
N GLY A 58 21.55 -1.86 -6.62
CA GLY A 58 21.69 -0.42 -6.87
C GLY A 58 20.65 0.38 -6.09
N ASP A 59 19.88 1.21 -6.79
CA ASP A 59 18.78 2.00 -6.19
C ASP A 59 17.45 1.22 -6.07
N THR A 60 17.39 0.00 -6.59
CA THR A 60 16.18 -0.83 -6.56
C THR A 60 16.22 -1.79 -5.39
N ILE A 61 15.15 -1.80 -4.59
CA ILE A 61 14.94 -2.75 -3.50
C ILE A 61 13.85 -3.72 -3.92
N ARG A 62 14.19 -5.01 -3.94
CA ARG A 62 13.25 -6.12 -4.11
C ARG A 62 12.83 -6.61 -2.73
N ILE A 63 11.54 -6.58 -2.46
CA ILE A 63 10.92 -7.01 -1.20
C ILE A 63 10.08 -8.25 -1.50
N GLY A 64 10.45 -9.40 -0.94
CA GLY A 64 9.69 -10.63 -1.08
C GLY A 64 8.24 -10.50 -0.60
N ALA A 65 7.32 -11.23 -1.23
CA ALA A 65 5.89 -11.09 -0.96
C ALA A 65 5.47 -11.43 0.48
N ALA A 66 6.22 -12.30 1.15
CA ALA A 66 5.98 -12.73 2.53
C ALA A 66 6.74 -11.89 3.57
N VAL A 67 7.55 -10.90 3.16
CA VAL A 67 8.16 -9.93 4.08
C VAL A 67 7.05 -9.26 4.91
N THR A 68 7.17 -9.33 6.23
CA THR A 68 6.18 -8.81 7.16
C THR A 68 6.41 -7.33 7.46
N MET A 69 5.41 -6.65 8.03
CA MET A 69 5.61 -5.28 8.51
C MET A 69 6.70 -5.20 9.59
N SER A 70 6.88 -6.26 10.40
CA SER A 70 7.96 -6.32 11.38
C SER A 70 9.34 -6.45 10.72
N ASP A 71 9.45 -7.24 9.65
CA ASP A 71 10.69 -7.33 8.86
C ASP A 71 11.03 -5.99 8.20
N VAL A 72 10.03 -5.28 7.67
CA VAL A 72 10.19 -3.91 7.15
C VAL A 72 10.76 -2.99 8.23
N LEU A 73 10.25 -3.06 9.47
CA LEU A 73 10.72 -2.24 10.59
C LEU A 73 12.12 -2.62 11.09
N ALA A 74 12.53 -3.88 10.91
CA ALA A 74 13.86 -4.35 11.27
C ALA A 74 14.92 -4.02 10.22
N ASN A 75 14.52 -3.80 8.96
CA ASN A 75 15.43 -3.52 7.86
C ASN A 75 15.69 -2.00 7.71
N ARG A 76 16.96 -1.60 7.80
CA ARG A 76 17.38 -0.18 7.67
C ARG A 76 17.28 0.37 6.25
N ASP A 77 17.37 -0.48 5.23
CA ASP A 77 17.21 -0.04 3.83
C ASP A 77 15.76 0.33 3.50
N LEU A 78 14.82 -0.03 4.37
CA LEU A 78 13.38 0.26 4.26
C LEU A 78 12.91 1.32 5.26
N ASP A 79 13.81 2.10 5.85
CA ASP A 79 13.50 3.11 6.87
C ASP A 79 12.42 4.12 6.47
N PHE A 80 12.41 4.52 5.19
CA PHE A 80 11.41 5.39 4.60
C PHE A 80 9.98 4.78 4.62
N LEU A 81 9.85 3.45 4.71
CA LEU A 81 8.56 2.75 4.89
C LEU A 81 8.21 2.52 6.36
N HIS A 82 9.11 2.76 7.30
CA HIS A 82 8.82 2.52 8.71
C HIS A 82 7.63 3.32 9.26
N PRO A 83 7.43 4.62 8.91
CA PRO A 83 6.29 5.38 9.41
C PRO A 83 4.94 4.71 9.09
N ILE A 84 4.78 4.18 7.87
CA ILE A 84 3.57 3.47 7.48
C ILE A 84 3.50 2.07 8.11
N ALA A 85 4.60 1.31 8.12
CA ALA A 85 4.62 -0.01 8.73
C ALA A 85 4.20 0.00 10.21
N ARG A 86 4.59 1.03 10.99
CA ARG A 86 4.17 1.18 12.41
C ARG A 86 2.67 1.38 12.60
N LEU A 87 1.97 1.88 11.58
CA LEU A 87 0.53 2.19 11.60
C LEU A 87 -0.36 1.02 11.17
N ILE A 88 0.24 -0.10 10.74
CA ILE A 88 -0.47 -1.33 10.39
C ILE A 88 -0.71 -2.14 11.67
N GLY A 89 -1.92 -2.07 12.21
CA GLY A 89 -2.35 -2.88 13.36
C GLY A 89 -1.45 -2.79 14.60
N GLY A 90 -1.55 -3.80 15.47
CA GLY A 90 -0.64 -3.98 16.62
C GLY A 90 0.61 -4.80 16.27
N PRO A 91 1.58 -4.91 17.20
CA PRO A 91 2.78 -5.74 16.99
C PRO A 91 2.48 -7.16 16.49
N GLN A 92 1.47 -7.81 17.04
CA GLN A 92 1.04 -9.17 16.65
C GLN A 92 0.55 -9.20 15.20
N VAL A 93 -0.19 -8.18 14.77
CA VAL A 93 -0.62 -8.04 13.37
C VAL A 93 0.60 -7.80 12.49
N ARG A 94 1.56 -6.97 12.90
CA ARG A 94 2.75 -6.66 12.10
C ARG A 94 3.70 -7.83 11.90
N ASN A 95 3.79 -8.72 12.89
CA ASN A 95 4.56 -9.96 12.79
C ASN A 95 4.00 -10.94 11.74
N MET A 96 2.76 -10.71 11.27
CA MET A 96 2.09 -11.60 10.33
C MET A 96 1.72 -10.90 9.02
N ALA A 97 1.28 -9.64 9.06
CA ALA A 97 0.83 -8.89 7.90
C ALA A 97 1.99 -8.68 6.92
N THR A 98 1.84 -9.20 5.70
CA THR A 98 2.89 -9.15 4.68
C THR A 98 2.72 -7.96 3.74
N VAL A 99 3.82 -7.57 3.09
CA VAL A 99 3.85 -6.49 2.09
C VAL A 99 2.91 -6.80 0.93
N ALA A 100 3.00 -8.00 0.32
CA ALA A 100 2.11 -8.35 -0.78
C ALA A 100 0.66 -8.55 -0.30
N GLY A 101 0.43 -9.06 0.91
CA GLY A 101 -0.93 -9.20 1.46
C GLY A 101 -1.68 -7.88 1.55
N ASN A 102 -0.98 -6.77 1.81
CA ASN A 102 -1.57 -5.43 1.81
C ASN A 102 -2.06 -4.99 0.42
N LEU A 103 -1.44 -5.45 -0.67
CA LEU A 103 -1.89 -5.18 -2.05
C LEU A 103 -3.24 -5.82 -2.38
N PHE A 104 -3.69 -6.81 -1.60
CA PHE A 104 -4.98 -7.49 -1.77
C PHE A 104 -5.98 -7.14 -0.66
N ALA A 105 -5.59 -6.31 0.30
CA ALA A 105 -6.48 -5.86 1.34
C ALA A 105 -7.59 -4.99 0.74
N ALA A 106 -8.84 -5.37 1.03
CA ALA A 106 -10.03 -4.61 0.63
C ALA A 106 -10.20 -3.35 1.50
N HIS A 107 -10.97 -2.39 1.00
CA HIS A 107 -11.42 -1.24 1.79
C HIS A 107 -11.99 -1.70 3.16
N PRO A 108 -11.68 -1.01 4.27
CA PRO A 108 -10.89 0.22 4.43
C PRO A 108 -9.40 -0.02 4.71
N TYR A 109 -8.88 -1.22 4.45
CA TYR A 109 -7.49 -1.60 4.72
C TYR A 109 -6.58 -1.28 3.53
N GLY A 110 -5.33 -1.79 3.56
CA GLY A 110 -4.38 -1.63 2.46
C GLY A 110 -3.59 -0.32 2.49
N ASP A 111 -3.42 0.28 3.67
CA ASP A 111 -2.65 1.52 3.84
C ASP A 111 -1.22 1.40 3.27
N PHE A 112 -0.57 0.23 3.43
CA PHE A 112 0.76 -0.01 2.87
C PHE A 112 0.74 -0.04 1.34
N ALA A 113 -0.35 -0.50 0.72
CA ALA A 113 -0.50 -0.47 -0.74
C ALA A 113 -0.63 0.96 -1.28
N ALA A 114 -1.19 1.91 -0.50
CA ALA A 114 -1.18 3.33 -0.87
C ALA A 114 0.25 3.89 -0.91
N ALA A 115 1.10 3.51 0.05
CA ALA A 115 2.52 3.88 0.03
C ALA A 115 3.24 3.32 -1.21
N LEU A 116 3.04 2.03 -1.52
CA LEU A 116 3.61 1.40 -2.71
C LEU A 116 3.12 2.07 -4.01
N LEU A 117 1.85 2.46 -4.07
CA LEU A 117 1.30 3.18 -5.22
C LEU A 117 1.93 4.58 -5.40
N ALA A 118 2.12 5.35 -4.32
CA ALA A 118 2.78 6.66 -4.38
C ALA A 118 4.28 6.55 -4.73
N LEU A 119 4.93 5.47 -4.32
CA LEU A 119 6.34 5.20 -4.65
C LEU A 119 6.55 4.64 -6.06
N ASP A 120 5.47 4.45 -6.83
CA ASP A 120 5.50 3.86 -8.18
C ASP A 120 6.13 2.46 -8.20
N ALA A 121 5.80 1.68 -7.17
CA ALA A 121 6.26 0.31 -7.02
C ALA A 121 5.78 -0.57 -8.17
N SER A 122 6.53 -1.63 -8.45
CA SER A 122 6.13 -2.73 -9.33
C SER A 122 6.02 -4.04 -8.57
N VAL A 123 5.27 -4.99 -9.11
CA VAL A 123 5.07 -6.34 -8.58
C VAL A 123 5.59 -7.36 -9.58
N ILE A 124 6.15 -8.43 -9.06
CA ILE A 124 6.60 -9.59 -9.83
C ILE A 124 5.65 -10.74 -9.52
N GLY A 125 4.99 -11.29 -10.53
CA GLY A 125 4.09 -12.44 -10.39
C GLY A 125 4.82 -13.79 -10.34
N ALA A 126 4.14 -14.83 -9.90
CA ALA A 126 4.57 -16.22 -10.06
C ALA A 126 4.57 -16.62 -11.54
N GLY A 127 5.57 -17.39 -11.99
CA GLY A 127 5.69 -17.91 -13.36
C GLY A 127 5.77 -16.88 -14.52
N GLN A 128 5.39 -15.62 -14.32
CA GLN A 128 5.41 -14.58 -15.35
C GLN A 128 6.70 -13.76 -15.23
N GLY A 129 7.57 -13.89 -16.23
CA GLY A 129 8.73 -13.02 -16.41
C GLY A 129 8.28 -11.61 -16.82
N GLY A 130 7.83 -10.80 -15.88
CA GLY A 130 7.42 -9.43 -16.15
C GLY A 130 7.03 -8.67 -14.90
N ALA A 131 7.58 -7.47 -14.74
CA ALA A 131 7.14 -6.53 -13.72
C ALA A 131 5.85 -5.84 -14.19
N ARG A 132 4.83 -5.80 -13.32
CA ARG A 132 3.61 -5.02 -13.50
C ARG A 132 3.61 -3.86 -12.51
N SER A 133 3.15 -2.67 -12.88
CA SER A 133 3.04 -1.59 -11.90
C SER A 133 2.04 -1.95 -10.79
N VAL A 134 2.24 -1.45 -9.57
CA VAL A 134 1.24 -1.59 -8.50
C VAL A 134 -0.08 -0.95 -8.93
N GLY A 135 -0.06 0.19 -9.64
CA GLY A 135 -1.28 0.82 -10.16
C GLY A 135 -2.11 -0.10 -11.06
N ASP A 136 -1.48 -0.84 -11.96
CA ASP A 136 -2.15 -1.82 -12.82
C ASP A 136 -2.67 -3.00 -12.02
N LEU A 137 -1.89 -3.52 -11.06
CA LEU A 137 -2.36 -4.58 -10.16
C LEU A 137 -3.60 -4.13 -9.38
N LEU A 138 -3.61 -2.91 -8.83
CA LEU A 138 -4.73 -2.45 -8.00
C LEU A 138 -6.02 -2.26 -8.83
N ARG A 139 -5.91 -1.94 -10.13
CA ARG A 139 -7.05 -1.88 -11.07
C ARG A 139 -7.59 -3.26 -11.45
N ASP A 140 -6.73 -4.27 -11.49
CA ASP A 140 -7.07 -5.62 -11.97
C ASP A 140 -6.64 -6.71 -10.96
N ARG A 141 -6.99 -6.52 -9.68
CA ARG A 141 -6.55 -7.43 -8.60
C ARG A 141 -7.09 -8.85 -8.77
N GLY A 142 -8.29 -8.98 -9.35
CA GLY A 142 -8.95 -10.27 -9.56
C GLY A 142 -8.17 -11.22 -10.48
N HIS A 143 -7.32 -10.69 -11.35
CA HIS A 143 -6.52 -11.46 -12.31
C HIS A 143 -5.01 -11.31 -12.08
N ALA A 144 -4.60 -10.83 -10.91
CA ALA A 144 -3.19 -10.56 -10.61
C ALA A 144 -2.34 -11.83 -10.38
N GLY A 145 -2.98 -12.98 -10.12
CA GLY A 145 -2.28 -14.20 -9.72
C GLY A 145 -1.54 -14.07 -8.38
N LEU A 146 -0.61 -14.97 -8.12
CA LEU A 146 0.26 -14.89 -6.93
C LEU A 146 1.42 -13.94 -7.16
N ILE A 147 1.76 -13.16 -6.14
CA ILE A 147 2.87 -12.20 -6.18
C ILE A 147 4.09 -12.81 -5.48
N ALA A 148 5.24 -12.76 -6.15
CA ALA A 148 6.53 -13.20 -5.64
C ALA A 148 7.28 -12.10 -4.89
N ALA A 149 7.22 -10.86 -5.41
CA ALA A 149 7.91 -9.72 -4.82
C ALA A 149 7.29 -8.38 -5.24
N VAL A 150 7.65 -7.35 -4.49
CA VAL A 150 7.46 -5.94 -4.82
C VAL A 150 8.83 -5.31 -5.06
N GLU A 151 8.97 -4.55 -6.14
CA GLU A 151 10.18 -3.79 -6.46
C GLU A 151 9.90 -2.31 -6.34
N ILE A 152 10.76 -1.60 -5.60
CA ILE A 152 10.67 -0.16 -5.39
C ILE A 152 12.03 0.48 -5.59
N ARG A 153 12.05 1.69 -6.15
CA ARG A 153 13.26 2.52 -6.11
C ARG A 153 13.33 3.24 -4.78
N ARG A 154 14.48 3.13 -4.12
CA ARG A 154 14.77 3.90 -2.90
C ARG A 154 14.67 5.40 -3.22
N PRO A 155 13.87 6.18 -2.49
CA PRO A 155 13.89 7.64 -2.63
C PRO A 155 15.29 8.17 -2.35
N ARG A 156 15.85 8.97 -3.27
CA ARG A 156 17.17 9.59 -3.09
C ARG A 156 17.20 10.53 -1.89
N ASP A 157 16.10 11.24 -1.69
CA ASP A 157 15.85 12.05 -0.50
C ASP A 157 14.67 11.41 0.28
N PRO A 158 14.90 10.86 1.48
CA PRO A 158 13.83 10.32 2.31
C PRO A 158 12.73 11.35 2.64
N ARG A 159 13.02 12.66 2.60
CA ARG A 159 12.06 13.74 2.83
C ARG A 159 11.07 13.91 1.67
N ALA A 160 11.41 13.39 0.49
CA ALA A 160 10.50 13.36 -0.65
C ALA A 160 9.31 12.43 -0.41
N PHE A 161 9.38 11.48 0.54
CA PHE A 161 8.27 10.60 0.88
C PHE A 161 7.64 10.96 2.23
N GLY A 162 6.32 10.99 2.26
CA GLY A 162 5.52 11.24 3.45
C GLY A 162 4.29 10.34 3.48
N PHE A 163 3.86 9.98 4.69
CA PHE A 163 2.65 9.20 4.90
C PHE A 163 1.87 9.72 6.10
N LEU A 164 0.55 9.81 5.96
CA LEU A 164 -0.36 10.20 7.03
C LEU A 164 -1.58 9.28 7.05
N LYS A 165 -1.99 8.83 8.24
CA LYS A 165 -3.23 8.08 8.46
C LYS A 165 -4.15 8.83 9.40
N VAL A 166 -5.41 8.92 9.00
CA VAL A 166 -6.49 9.45 9.80
C VAL A 166 -7.32 8.26 10.29
N SER A 167 -7.46 8.13 11.61
CA SER A 167 -8.28 7.09 12.23
C SER A 167 -9.05 7.68 13.41
N ARG A 168 -10.22 7.11 13.70
CA ARG A 168 -11.01 7.47 14.91
C ARG A 168 -10.34 6.98 16.19
N VAL A 169 -9.76 5.78 16.15
CA VAL A 169 -9.03 5.18 17.28
C VAL A 169 -7.54 5.21 16.98
N LYS A 170 -6.74 5.79 17.88
CA LYS A 170 -5.28 5.88 17.75
C LYS A 170 -4.59 4.90 18.72
N PRO A 171 -3.42 4.34 18.37
CA PRO A 171 -2.72 4.51 17.09
C PRO A 171 -3.09 3.45 16.02
N LYS A 172 -3.98 2.50 16.32
CA LYS A 172 -4.16 1.26 15.54
C LYS A 172 -5.50 1.13 14.81
N GLY A 173 -6.35 2.16 14.83
CA GLY A 173 -7.66 2.11 14.22
C GLY A 173 -7.61 1.95 12.70
N VAL A 174 -8.70 1.47 12.13
CA VAL A 174 -8.95 1.47 10.68
C VAL A 174 -8.96 2.89 10.12
N SER A 175 -8.58 3.02 8.85
CA SER A 175 -8.43 4.32 8.20
C SER A 175 -9.79 4.94 7.87
N VAL A 176 -10.01 6.16 8.37
CA VAL A 176 -10.96 7.11 7.76
C VAL A 176 -10.42 7.52 6.39
N LEU A 177 -9.12 7.80 6.31
CA LEU A 177 -8.37 7.87 5.05
C LEU A 177 -6.88 7.74 5.38
N SER A 178 -6.10 7.37 4.40
CA SER A 178 -4.64 7.48 4.45
C SER A 178 -4.14 8.21 3.21
N ILE A 179 -2.99 8.86 3.34
CA ILE A 179 -2.37 9.66 2.29
C ILE A 179 -0.89 9.27 2.24
N ALA A 180 -0.42 8.85 1.08
CA ALA A 180 0.99 8.70 0.77
C ALA A 180 1.37 9.74 -0.27
N ALA A 181 2.44 10.49 -0.02
CA ALA A 181 2.95 11.52 -0.93
C ALA A 181 4.40 11.22 -1.25
N HIS A 182 4.75 11.18 -2.53
CA HIS A 182 6.11 11.15 -3.02
C HIS A 182 6.34 12.33 -3.96
N LEU A 183 7.21 13.25 -3.54
CA LEU A 183 7.48 14.53 -4.20
C LEU A 183 9.00 14.67 -4.45
N PRO A 184 9.55 13.95 -5.44
CA PRO A 184 10.94 14.13 -5.83
C PRO A 184 11.19 15.58 -6.24
N ARG A 185 12.36 16.12 -5.91
CA ARG A 185 12.75 17.47 -6.29
C ARG A 185 13.97 17.46 -7.18
N GLU A 186 13.93 18.26 -8.23
CA GLU A 186 15.04 18.52 -9.14
C GLU A 186 15.13 20.04 -9.35
N GLY A 187 16.27 20.65 -9.05
CA GLY A 187 16.43 22.11 -9.12
C GLY A 187 15.43 22.88 -8.24
N GLY A 188 15.01 22.31 -7.10
CA GLY A 188 14.04 22.92 -6.19
C GLY A 188 12.58 22.87 -6.66
N ARG A 189 12.31 22.19 -7.79
CA ARG A 189 10.95 21.97 -8.32
C ARG A 189 10.56 20.51 -8.20
N ILE A 190 9.28 20.25 -7.94
CA ILE A 190 8.73 18.90 -7.84
C ILE A 190 8.69 18.29 -9.25
N ARG A 191 9.20 17.07 -9.39
CA ARG A 191 9.18 16.29 -10.64
C ARG A 191 8.68 14.88 -10.39
N GLY A 192 7.56 14.52 -11.02
CA GLY A 192 6.91 13.24 -10.81
C GLY A 192 6.17 13.16 -9.48
N ALA A 193 5.35 14.18 -9.19
CA ALA A 193 4.48 14.19 -8.01
C ALA A 193 3.55 12.98 -8.02
N ARG A 194 3.49 12.27 -6.88
CA ARG A 194 2.61 11.11 -6.69
C ARG A 194 1.92 11.20 -5.35
N ILE A 195 0.59 11.28 -5.36
CA ILE A 195 -0.25 11.38 -4.17
C ILE A 195 -1.26 10.24 -4.23
N ALA A 196 -1.14 9.26 -3.34
CA ALA A 196 -2.07 8.14 -3.25
C ALA A 196 -2.92 8.26 -1.99
N PHE A 197 -4.22 8.04 -2.13
CA PHE A 197 -5.17 7.95 -1.03
C PHE A 197 -5.60 6.51 -0.80
N GLY A 198 -5.63 6.08 0.47
CA GLY A 198 -6.32 4.88 0.92
C GLY A 198 -7.72 5.20 1.44
N ALA A 199 -8.62 4.23 1.34
CA ALA A 199 -10.03 4.34 1.77
C ALA A 199 -10.82 5.50 1.11
N MET A 200 -10.39 5.91 -0.08
CA MET A 200 -11.03 6.93 -0.94
C MET A 200 -11.57 6.33 -2.25
N GLY A 201 -11.86 5.03 -2.24
CA GLY A 201 -12.33 4.23 -3.37
C GLY A 201 -12.32 2.73 -3.02
N PRO A 202 -12.52 1.83 -4.00
CA PRO A 202 -12.50 0.38 -3.76
C PRO A 202 -11.12 -0.17 -3.33
N GLY A 203 -10.06 0.59 -3.58
CA GLY A 203 -8.70 0.37 -3.09
C GLY A 203 -7.91 1.68 -3.11
N PRO A 204 -6.59 1.67 -2.89
CA PRO A 204 -5.79 2.87 -3.02
C PRO A 204 -5.81 3.44 -4.44
N LEU A 205 -5.93 4.76 -4.54
CA LEU A 205 -6.04 5.50 -5.80
C LEU A 205 -5.13 6.73 -5.79
N ARG A 206 -4.63 7.14 -6.96
CA ARG A 206 -3.87 8.37 -7.11
C ARG A 206 -4.80 9.58 -7.25
N SER A 207 -4.52 10.65 -6.51
CA SER A 207 -5.17 11.95 -6.68
C SER A 207 -4.48 12.72 -7.80
N THR A 208 -4.91 12.47 -9.03
CA THR A 208 -4.31 13.12 -10.21
C THR A 208 -4.51 14.64 -10.20
N GLY A 209 -5.56 15.15 -9.55
CA GLY A 209 -5.79 16.58 -9.34
C GLY A 209 -4.67 17.24 -8.51
N ALA A 210 -4.40 16.68 -7.33
CA ALA A 210 -3.31 17.16 -6.47
C ALA A 210 -1.94 17.02 -7.13
N GLU A 211 -1.70 15.92 -7.86
CA GLU A 211 -0.44 15.71 -8.58
C GLU A 211 -0.22 16.77 -9.66
N ARG A 212 -1.24 17.06 -10.49
CA ARG A 212 -1.17 18.13 -11.50
C ARG A 212 -0.90 19.49 -10.88
N ALA A 213 -1.51 19.79 -9.73
CA ALA A 213 -1.28 21.05 -9.04
C ALA A 213 0.17 21.21 -8.57
N LEU A 214 0.83 20.12 -8.15
CA LEU A 214 2.19 20.15 -7.60
C LEU A 214 3.29 20.09 -8.67
N GLU A 215 3.01 19.50 -9.83
CA GLU A 215 4.03 19.16 -10.83
C GLU A 215 4.76 20.40 -11.38
N GLY A 216 6.09 20.34 -11.42
CA GLY A 216 6.95 21.40 -11.96
C GLY A 216 7.07 22.65 -11.09
N GLN A 217 6.45 22.68 -9.91
CA GLN A 217 6.43 23.84 -9.01
C GLN A 217 7.33 23.63 -7.79
N SER A 218 7.74 24.72 -7.14
CA SER A 218 8.39 24.66 -5.82
C SER A 218 7.34 24.60 -4.72
N LEU A 219 7.52 23.69 -3.76
CA LEU A 219 6.58 23.57 -2.64
C LEU A 219 6.54 24.87 -1.84
N SER A 220 5.34 25.43 -1.69
CA SER A 220 5.05 26.67 -0.97
C SER A 220 3.66 26.60 -0.36
N ALA A 221 3.37 27.44 0.63
CA ALA A 221 2.05 27.51 1.26
C ALA A 221 0.89 27.65 0.24
N ALA A 222 1.04 28.54 -0.76
CA ALA A 222 0.03 28.74 -1.80
C ALA A 222 -0.15 27.50 -2.69
N LEU A 223 0.94 26.82 -3.05
CA LEU A 223 0.88 25.58 -3.82
C LEU A 223 0.22 24.45 -3.04
N ILE A 224 0.53 24.35 -1.74
CA ILE A 224 -0.09 23.39 -0.83
C ILE A 224 -1.61 23.61 -0.78
N ASP A 225 -2.07 24.86 -0.72
CA ASP A 225 -3.50 25.19 -0.73
C ASP A 225 -4.19 24.83 -2.05
N SER A 226 -3.50 25.03 -3.18
CA SER A 226 -3.97 24.60 -4.49
C SER A 226 -4.10 23.07 -4.57
N ALA A 227 -3.07 22.32 -4.15
CA ALA A 227 -3.10 20.87 -4.14
C ALA A 227 -4.15 20.30 -3.17
N ALA A 228 -4.34 20.94 -2.02
CA ALA A 228 -5.36 20.57 -1.04
C ALA A 228 -6.78 20.74 -1.58
N SER A 229 -7.04 21.82 -2.33
CA SER A 229 -8.33 22.05 -2.99
C SER A 229 -8.65 20.97 -4.04
N ALA A 230 -7.62 20.46 -4.73
CA ALA A 230 -7.76 19.41 -5.74
C ALA A 230 -7.67 17.97 -5.18
N ALA A 231 -7.57 17.80 -3.85
CA ALA A 231 -7.22 16.52 -3.22
C ALA A 231 -8.22 15.39 -3.52
N SER A 232 -9.51 15.70 -3.54
CA SER A 232 -10.59 14.72 -3.73
C SER A 232 -11.05 14.57 -5.17
N GLU A 233 -10.45 15.30 -6.12
CA GLU A 233 -10.79 15.21 -7.54
C GLU A 233 -10.58 13.79 -8.07
N GLY A 234 -11.63 13.21 -8.65
CA GLY A 234 -11.59 11.85 -9.21
C GLY A 234 -11.62 10.73 -8.17
N LEU A 235 -11.87 11.03 -6.89
CA LEU A 235 -12.02 10.05 -5.82
C LEU A 235 -13.50 9.84 -5.45
N ASP A 236 -13.87 8.58 -5.21
CA ASP A 236 -15.23 8.21 -4.81
C ASP A 236 -15.22 7.30 -3.57
N PRO A 237 -15.01 7.87 -2.37
CA PRO A 237 -15.05 7.12 -1.12
C PRO A 237 -16.44 6.53 -0.84
N PRO A 238 -16.52 5.30 -0.30
CA PRO A 238 -17.78 4.78 0.20
C PRO A 238 -18.19 5.43 1.53
N THR A 239 -19.49 5.38 1.83
CA THR A 239 -20.03 5.56 3.19
C THR A 239 -20.03 4.21 3.90
N ASP A 240 -19.46 4.16 5.10
CA ASP A 240 -19.45 2.97 5.95
C ASP A 240 -19.52 3.36 7.44
N GLU A 241 -19.44 2.35 8.32
CA GLU A 241 -19.46 2.53 9.78
C GLU A 241 -18.31 3.42 10.32
N ILE A 242 -17.26 3.62 9.52
CA ILE A 242 -16.07 4.37 9.90
C ILE A 242 -16.19 5.84 9.53
N ALA A 243 -16.77 6.17 8.38
CA ALA A 243 -17.03 7.55 7.98
C ALA A 243 -17.94 7.60 6.76
N SER A 244 -18.72 8.67 6.65
CA SER A 244 -19.46 8.99 5.43
C SER A 244 -18.53 9.40 4.29
N ALA A 245 -18.96 9.15 3.06
CA ALA A 245 -18.30 9.60 1.84
C ALA A 245 -18.10 11.13 1.85
N TRP A 246 -19.12 11.88 2.29
CA TRP A 246 -19.06 13.33 2.47
C TRP A 246 -17.90 13.71 3.40
N TYR A 247 -17.85 13.13 4.60
CA TYR A 247 -16.81 13.48 5.58
C TYR A 247 -15.41 13.19 5.05
N ARG A 248 -15.22 12.04 4.38
CA ARG A 248 -13.95 11.67 3.75
C ARG A 248 -13.51 12.69 2.70
N LYS A 249 -14.43 13.17 1.85
CA LYS A 249 -14.15 14.22 0.85
C LYS A 249 -13.76 15.55 1.49
N GLU A 250 -14.48 15.98 2.53
CA GLU A 250 -14.20 17.23 3.25
C GLU A 250 -12.82 17.23 3.93
N VAL A 251 -12.46 16.12 4.58
CA VAL A 251 -11.21 16.06 5.35
C VAL A 251 -9.99 15.72 4.50
N ALA A 252 -10.16 15.27 3.24
CA ALA A 252 -9.07 14.90 2.35
C ALA A 252 -8.09 16.05 2.11
N GLY A 253 -8.60 17.22 1.71
CA GLY A 253 -7.78 18.42 1.47
C GLY A 253 -7.10 18.92 2.75
N VAL A 254 -7.83 18.91 3.87
CA VAL A 254 -7.29 19.31 5.19
C VAL A 254 -6.08 18.46 5.58
N HIS A 255 -6.19 17.14 5.42
CA HIS A 255 -5.11 16.23 5.80
C HIS A 255 -3.98 16.17 4.77
N LEU A 256 -4.27 16.36 3.48
CA LEU A 256 -3.23 16.55 2.47
C LEU A 256 -2.40 17.80 2.77
N LYS A 257 -3.05 18.93 3.05
CA LYS A 257 -2.37 20.18 3.47
C LYS A 257 -1.44 19.94 4.64
N ARG A 258 -1.91 19.26 5.70
CA ARG A 258 -1.09 18.92 6.87
C ARG A 258 0.15 18.10 6.51
N LEU A 259 -0.02 17.05 5.70
CA LEU A 259 1.10 16.21 5.26
C LEU A 259 2.11 17.02 4.44
N LEU A 260 1.65 17.81 3.47
CA LEU A 260 2.52 18.60 2.61
C LEU A 260 3.26 19.70 3.38
N THR A 261 2.60 20.38 4.32
CA THR A 261 3.26 21.36 5.21
C THR A 261 4.32 20.70 6.09
N GLU A 262 4.09 19.48 6.57
CA GLU A 262 5.12 18.75 7.32
C GLU A 262 6.31 18.40 6.42
N MET A 263 6.07 17.96 5.20
CA MET A 263 7.13 17.66 4.23
C MET A 263 7.91 18.90 3.79
N GLU A 264 7.27 20.08 3.72
CA GLU A 264 7.92 21.35 3.42
C GLU A 264 8.95 21.76 4.49
N ARG A 265 8.65 21.46 5.77
CA ARG A 265 9.48 21.87 6.92
C ARG A 265 10.70 21.00 7.18
N ARG A 266 10.79 19.81 6.58
CA ARG A 266 11.87 18.84 6.82
C ARG A 266 13.12 19.20 6.04
#